data_AF-M0INU7-F1
#
_entry.id   AF-M0INU7-F1
#
_cell.length_a   1.000
_cell.length_b   1.000
_cell.length_c   1.000
_cell.angle_alpha   90.00
_cell.angle_beta   90.00
_cell.angle_gamma   90.00
#
_symmetry.space_group_name_H-M   'P 1'
#
loop_
_entity.id
_entity.type
_entity.pdbx_description
1 polymer ?
#
loop_
_entity_poly.entity_id
_entity_poly.type
_entity_poly.pdbx_seq_one_letter_code
_entity_poly.pdbx_strand_id
1 'polypeptide(L)'
;MTLLRGANPSRYQRIQTLLVAVGLFSCSAVFFTVVSRVDLLVEIIRWEFLAVGLLALSALIAVRDGGLRRTWLFAFALEAGFGIHLGGVGITGKPPGPLFRVVWAGVVGLIAALILGTLGGSLGLGVKRLSTS
;
A
#
# COMPACT_ATOMS: atom_id res chain seq x y z
N MET A 1 -37.14 1.00 -6.65
CA MET A 1 -36.56 2.29 -6.23
C MET A 1 -35.62 2.02 -5.06
N THR A 2 -34.43 1.50 -5.36
CA THR A 2 -33.47 1.02 -4.35
C THR A 2 -32.58 2.19 -3.99
N LEU A 3 -32.86 2.81 -2.85
CA LEU A 3 -32.09 3.93 -2.30
C LEU A 3 -30.60 3.55 -2.29
N LEU A 4 -29.81 4.32 -3.04
CA LEU A 4 -28.36 4.42 -2.91
C LEU A 4 -28.05 4.86 -1.47
N ARG A 5 -28.02 3.89 -0.55
CA ARG A 5 -27.50 4.07 0.79
C ARG A 5 -25.99 4.24 0.62
N GLY A 6 -25.58 5.48 0.34
CA GLY A 6 -24.23 5.93 0.59
C GLY A 6 -23.96 5.74 2.07
N ALA A 7 -23.56 4.52 2.44
CA ALA A 7 -23.21 4.16 3.80
C ALA A 7 -21.99 4.98 4.15
N ASN A 8 -22.22 6.11 4.81
CA ASN A 8 -21.14 6.95 5.29
C ASN A 8 -20.45 6.16 6.41
N PRO A 9 -19.20 5.70 6.22
CA PRO A 9 -18.55 4.85 7.20
C PRO A 9 -18.47 5.61 8.52
N SER A 10 -18.84 4.94 9.61
CA SER A 10 -18.88 5.56 10.93
C SER A 10 -17.51 6.14 11.30
N ARG A 11 -17.49 7.20 12.09
CA ARG A 11 -16.25 7.87 12.52
C ARG A 11 -15.26 6.88 13.15
N TYR A 12 -15.76 5.88 13.87
CA TYR A 12 -14.99 4.78 14.45
C TYR A 12 -14.30 3.92 13.39
N GLN A 13 -15.03 3.52 12.34
CA GLN A 13 -14.47 2.75 11.22
C GLN A 13 -13.38 3.53 10.46
N ARG A 14 -13.54 4.86 10.31
CA ARG A 14 -12.51 5.71 9.70
C ARG A 14 -11.25 5.78 10.55
N ILE A 15 -11.41 6.01 11.86
CA ILE A 15 -10.28 6.07 12.79
C ILE A 15 -9.55 4.72 12.83
N GLN A 16 -10.28 3.61 12.90
CA GLN A 16 -9.69 2.28 12.86
C GLN A 16 -8.93 2.03 11.55
N THR A 17 -9.49 2.42 10.40
CA THR A 17 -8.81 2.30 9.10
C THR A 17 -7.52 3.13 9.07
N LEU A 18 -7.55 4.36 9.60
CA LEU A 18 -6.38 5.22 9.71
C LEU A 18 -5.31 4.61 10.63
N LEU A 19 -5.70 4.10 11.80
CA LEU A 19 -4.78 3.46 12.74
C LEU A 19 -4.11 2.22 12.14
N VAL A 20 -4.87 1.38 11.44
CA VAL A 20 -4.31 0.21 10.74
C VAL A 20 -3.39 0.63 9.61
N ALA A 21 -3.75 1.67 8.85
CA ALA A 21 -2.90 2.20 7.78
C ALA A 21 -1.58 2.79 8.33
N VAL A 22 -1.64 3.53 9.44
CA VAL A 22 -0.46 4.06 10.13
C VAL A 22 0.39 2.93 10.73
N GLY A 23 -0.24 1.89 11.27
CA GLY A 23 0.45 0.70 11.75
C GLY A 23 1.19 -0.05 10.64
N LEU A 24 0.54 -0.26 9.49
CA LEU A 24 1.15 -0.86 8.30
C LEU A 24 2.30 0.00 7.74
N PHE A 25 2.11 1.32 7.66
CA PHE A 25 3.16 2.26 7.29
C PHE A 25 4.38 2.11 8.20
N SER A 26 4.15 2.07 9.52
CA SER A 26 5.22 1.94 10.52
C SER A 26 5.91 0.58 10.46
N CYS A 27 5.15 -0.51 10.25
CA CYS A 27 5.70 -1.86 10.13
C CYS A 27 6.56 -2.01 8.86
N SER A 28 6.09 -1.48 7.73
CA SER A 28 6.85 -1.46 6.46
C SER A 28 8.15 -0.64 6.60
N ALA A 29 8.08 0.51 7.25
CA ALA A 29 9.25 1.35 7.56
C ALA A 29 10.32 0.60 8.39
N VAL A 30 9.91 -0.12 9.43
CA VAL A 30 10.81 -0.91 10.28
C VAL A 30 11.41 -2.09 9.50
N PHE A 31 10.59 -2.83 8.76
CA PHE A 31 11.06 -3.95 7.94
C PHE A 31 12.11 -3.49 6.93
N PHE A 32 11.87 -2.38 6.25
CA PHE A 32 12.83 -1.82 5.29
C PHE A 32 14.16 -1.44 5.95
N THR A 33 14.10 -0.79 7.11
CA THR A 33 15.31 -0.36 7.84
C THR A 33 16.20 -1.53 8.28
N VAL A 34 15.59 -2.67 8.58
CA VAL A 34 16.32 -3.90 8.95
C VAL A 34 16.93 -4.57 7.72
N VAL A 35 16.19 -4.63 6.60
CA VAL A 35 16.58 -5.38 5.40
C VAL A 35 17.43 -4.56 4.42
N SER A 36 17.50 -3.23 4.55
CA SER A 36 18.34 -2.36 3.71
C SER A 36 19.86 -2.53 3.95
N ARG A 37 20.27 -3.42 4.86
CA ARG A 37 21.67 -3.73 5.16
C ARG A 37 22.25 -4.91 4.38
N VAL A 38 21.50 -5.48 3.42
CA VAL A 38 21.86 -6.73 2.72
C VAL A 38 21.90 -6.53 1.20
N ASP A 39 22.82 -7.23 0.53
CA ASP A 39 23.29 -7.09 -0.87
C ASP A 39 22.23 -6.90 -1.99
N LEU A 40 22.68 -6.39 -3.15
CA LEU A 40 21.90 -6.03 -4.36
C LEU A 40 20.96 -7.13 -4.91
N LEU A 41 21.32 -8.41 -4.80
CA LEU A 41 20.45 -9.54 -5.21
C LEU A 41 19.24 -9.69 -4.28
N VAL A 42 19.42 -9.39 -2.99
CA VAL A 42 18.34 -9.35 -2.00
C VAL A 42 17.44 -8.16 -2.28
N GLU A 43 17.99 -7.04 -2.76
CA GLU A 43 17.23 -5.84 -3.10
C GLU A 43 16.21 -6.07 -4.23
N ILE A 44 16.57 -6.73 -5.32
CA ILE A 44 15.63 -7.05 -6.42
C ILE A 44 14.51 -7.98 -5.92
N ILE A 45 14.88 -9.06 -5.21
CA ILE A 45 13.93 -10.00 -4.61
C ILE A 45 12.99 -9.28 -3.61
N ARG A 46 13.49 -8.27 -2.90
CA ARG A 46 12.73 -7.46 -1.92
C ARG A 46 11.59 -6.69 -2.59
N TRP A 47 11.83 -6.12 -3.78
CA TRP A 47 10.80 -5.41 -4.54
C TRP A 47 9.73 -6.36 -5.08
N GLU A 48 10.11 -7.56 -5.52
CA GLU A 48 9.16 -8.57 -5.98
C GLU A 48 8.27 -9.09 -4.84
N PHE A 49 8.84 -9.44 -3.69
CA PHE A 49 8.05 -9.87 -2.52
C PHE A 49 7.14 -8.76 -2.00
N LEU A 50 7.59 -7.51 -2.02
CA LEU A 50 6.76 -6.37 -1.67
C LEU A 50 5.58 -6.23 -2.63
N ALA A 51 5.84 -6.28 -3.95
CA ALA A 51 4.80 -6.16 -4.97
C ALA A 51 3.77 -7.29 -4.87
N VAL A 52 4.22 -8.55 -4.76
CA VAL A 52 3.35 -9.72 -4.60
C VAL A 52 2.56 -9.62 -3.29
N GLY A 53 3.21 -9.23 -2.19
CA GLY A 53 2.56 -9.01 -0.89
C GLY A 53 1.48 -7.94 -0.95
N LEU A 54 1.78 -6.79 -1.58
CA LEU A 54 0.80 -5.72 -1.79
C LEU A 54 -0.38 -6.19 -2.63
N LEU A 55 -0.12 -6.97 -3.67
CA LEU A 55 -1.14 -7.47 -4.59
C LEU A 55 -2.06 -8.47 -3.90
N ALA A 56 -1.51 -9.40 -3.12
CA ALA A 56 -2.26 -10.36 -2.31
C ALA A 56 -3.07 -9.67 -1.20
N LEU A 57 -2.46 -8.74 -0.47
CA LEU A 57 -3.14 -7.94 0.55
C LEU A 57 -4.29 -7.13 -0.08
N SER A 58 -4.04 -6.52 -1.23
CA SER A 58 -5.03 -5.75 -1.97
C SER A 58 -6.23 -6.59 -2.39
N ALA A 59 -5.98 -7.81 -2.85
CA ALA A 59 -7.02 -8.79 -3.17
C ALA A 59 -7.81 -9.19 -1.92
N LEU A 60 -7.14 -9.50 -0.81
CA LEU A 60 -7.79 -9.89 0.44
C LEU A 60 -8.71 -8.77 0.98
N ILE A 61 -8.23 -7.52 0.97
CA ILE A 61 -9.01 -6.36 1.39
C ILE A 61 -10.23 -6.19 0.48
N ALA A 62 -10.07 -6.32 -0.84
CA ALA A 62 -11.16 -6.19 -1.78
C ALA A 62 -12.21 -7.31 -1.65
N VAL A 63 -11.79 -8.56 -1.40
CA VAL A 63 -12.70 -9.67 -1.09
C VAL A 63 -13.53 -9.33 0.16
N ARG A 64 -12.88 -8.87 1.24
CA ARG A 64 -13.56 -8.58 2.51
C ARG A 64 -14.49 -7.38 2.42
N ASP A 65 -13.99 -6.26 1.91
CA ASP A 65 -14.70 -4.98 1.94
C ASP A 65 -15.60 -4.75 0.71
N GLY A 66 -15.43 -5.52 -0.36
CA GLY A 66 -16.26 -5.40 -1.57
C GLY A 66 -16.04 -4.11 -2.36
N GLY A 67 -14.90 -3.43 -2.17
CA GLY A 67 -14.60 -2.19 -2.90
C GLY A 67 -13.12 -1.85 -2.93
N LEU A 68 -12.73 -1.00 -3.89
CA LEU A 68 -11.32 -0.64 -4.17
C LEU A 68 -10.77 0.47 -3.26
N ARG A 69 -11.65 1.24 -2.61
CA ARG A 69 -11.24 2.45 -1.88
C ARG A 69 -10.24 2.15 -0.77
N ARG A 70 -10.50 1.14 0.06
CA ARG A 70 -9.58 0.74 1.14
C ARG A 70 -8.33 0.09 0.56
N THR A 71 -8.49 -0.73 -0.47
CA THR A 71 -7.37 -1.32 -1.20
C THR A 71 -6.35 -0.27 -1.68
N TRP A 72 -6.82 0.79 -2.34
CA TRP A 72 -5.96 1.90 -2.76
C TRP A 72 -5.30 2.61 -1.58
N LEU A 73 -6.04 2.84 -0.50
CA LEU A 73 -5.53 3.54 0.69
C LEU A 73 -4.41 2.73 1.38
N PHE A 74 -4.57 1.42 1.48
CA PHE A 74 -3.56 0.53 2.07
C PHE A 74 -2.35 0.34 1.17
N ALA A 75 -2.55 0.15 -0.14
CA ALA A 75 -1.45 0.09 -1.11
C ALA A 75 -0.65 1.40 -1.13
N PHE A 76 -1.34 2.55 -1.14
CA PHE A 76 -0.71 3.87 -1.05
C PHE A 76 0.11 4.00 0.24
N ALA A 77 -0.47 3.70 1.39
CA ALA A 77 0.19 3.89 2.68
C ALA A 77 1.42 3.00 2.83
N LEU A 78 1.34 1.72 2.43
CA LEU A 78 2.48 0.81 2.49
C LEU A 78 3.63 1.27 1.61
N GLU A 79 3.33 1.62 0.35
CA GLU A 79 4.36 1.97 -0.60
C GLU A 79 4.90 3.39 -0.35
N ALA A 80 4.09 4.34 0.10
CA ALA A 80 4.59 5.65 0.54
C ALA A 80 5.54 5.50 1.74
N GLY A 81 5.22 4.61 2.69
CA GLY A 81 6.10 4.28 3.82
C GLY A 81 7.39 3.61 3.39
N PHE A 82 7.36 2.82 2.33
CA PHE A 82 8.55 2.25 1.73
C PHE A 82 9.38 3.32 0.99
N GLY A 83 8.74 4.11 0.14
CA GLY A 83 9.35 5.15 -0.69
C GLY A 83 10.04 6.24 0.13
N ILE A 84 9.50 6.64 1.28
CA ILE A 84 10.13 7.66 2.14
C ILE A 84 11.50 7.21 2.67
N HIS A 85 11.73 5.89 2.80
CA HIS A 85 12.99 5.32 3.27
C HIS A 85 13.98 5.04 2.13
N LEU A 86 13.48 4.79 0.92
CA LEU A 86 14.31 4.69 -0.29
C LEU A 86 14.80 6.04 -0.81
N GLY A 87 14.13 7.12 -0.43
CA GLY A 87 14.44 8.49 -0.84
C GLY A 87 15.90 8.86 -0.57
N GLY A 88 16.72 8.65 -1.60
CA GLY A 88 17.91 9.37 -2.05
C GLY A 88 19.28 8.95 -1.55
N VAL A 89 19.43 7.83 -0.85
CA VAL A 89 20.78 7.29 -0.57
C VAL A 89 21.47 6.85 -1.87
N GLY A 90 20.72 6.39 -2.88
CA GLY A 90 21.29 5.93 -4.15
C GLY A 90 21.58 7.01 -5.20
N ILE A 91 20.94 8.19 -5.15
CA ILE A 91 21.00 9.16 -6.28
C ILE A 91 22.03 10.29 -6.04
N THR A 92 22.28 10.68 -4.79
CA THR A 92 23.14 11.86 -4.50
C THR A 92 24.29 11.61 -3.54
N GLY A 93 24.43 10.39 -2.99
CA GLY A 93 25.42 10.07 -1.95
C GLY A 93 25.21 10.81 -0.62
N LYS A 94 24.22 11.70 -0.55
CA LYS A 94 23.77 12.43 0.64
C LYS A 94 22.30 12.12 0.89
N PRO A 95 21.84 12.06 2.15
CA PRO A 95 20.43 11.91 2.44
C PRO A 95 19.68 13.12 1.85
N PRO A 96 18.69 12.93 0.97
CA PRO A 96 17.95 14.04 0.39
C PRO A 96 17.12 14.74 1.46
N GLY A 97 16.82 16.00 1.20
CA GLY A 97 16.05 16.84 2.12
C GLY A 97 14.68 16.24 2.46
N PRO A 98 14.12 16.56 3.65
CA PRO A 98 12.82 16.04 4.09
C PRO A 98 11.69 16.25 3.09
N LEU A 99 11.66 17.42 2.43
CA LEU A 99 10.65 17.75 1.42
C LEU A 99 10.69 16.79 0.23
N PHE A 100 11.88 16.48 -0.28
CA PHE A 100 12.05 15.55 -1.39
C PHE A 100 11.56 14.15 -1.02
N ARG A 101 11.87 13.68 0.20
CA ARG A 101 11.41 12.36 0.68
C ARG A 101 9.90 12.26 0.73
N VAL A 102 9.22 13.30 1.20
CA VAL A 102 7.75 13.33 1.28
C VAL A 102 7.13 13.33 -0.11
N VAL A 103 7.63 14.15 -1.03
CA VAL A 103 7.14 14.20 -2.41
C VAL A 103 7.38 12.86 -3.12
N TRP A 104 8.59 12.31 -2.99
CA TRP A 104 8.95 11.00 -3.55
C TRP A 104 8.05 9.88 -3.00
N ALA A 105 7.88 9.81 -1.68
CA ALA A 105 6.97 8.87 -1.03
C ALA A 105 5.54 8.99 -1.56
N GLY A 106 5.04 10.20 -1.75
CA GLY A 106 3.72 10.44 -2.33
C GLY A 106 3.60 9.91 -3.75
N VAL A 107 4.59 10.16 -4.60
CA VAL A 107 4.60 9.69 -6.00
C VAL A 107 4.67 8.16 -6.08
N VAL A 108 5.62 7.54 -5.38
CA VAL A 108 5.77 6.07 -5.38
C VAL A 108 4.52 5.42 -4.79
N GLY A 109 4.01 5.95 -3.67
CA GLY A 109 2.76 5.52 -3.06
C GLY A 109 1.58 5.56 -4.02
N LEU A 110 1.43 6.66 -4.76
CA LEU A 110 0.35 6.84 -5.72
C LEU A 110 0.45 5.84 -6.88
N ILE A 111 1.65 5.65 -7.43
CA ILE A 111 1.90 4.70 -8.53
C ILE A 111 1.53 3.28 -8.08
N ALA A 112 2.00 2.83 -6.91
CA ALA A 112 1.66 1.50 -6.42
C ALA A 112 0.17 1.34 -6.10
N ALA A 113 -0.49 2.35 -5.56
CA ALA A 113 -1.93 2.30 -5.35
C ALA A 113 -2.71 2.12 -6.66
N LEU A 114 -2.30 2.86 -7.70
CA LEU A 114 -2.92 2.78 -9.02
C LEU A 114 -2.67 1.44 -9.70
N ILE A 115 -1.46 0.87 -9.58
CA ILE A 115 -1.10 -0.39 -10.22
C ILE A 115 -1.51 -1.58 -9.33
N LEU A 116 -0.80 -1.79 -8.23
CA LEU A 116 -0.94 -2.96 -7.37
C LEU A 116 -2.28 -2.95 -6.61
N GLY A 117 -2.70 -1.76 -6.15
CA GLY A 117 -4.00 -1.62 -5.50
C GLY A 117 -5.17 -1.91 -6.45
N THR A 118 -5.12 -1.45 -7.69
CA THR A 118 -6.17 -1.73 -8.69
C THR A 118 -6.14 -3.17 -9.16
N LEU A 119 -4.96 -3.72 -9.47
CA LEU A 119 -4.81 -5.11 -9.93
C LEU A 119 -5.18 -6.12 -8.85
N GLY A 120 -4.61 -5.99 -7.66
CA GLY A 120 -4.96 -6.86 -6.53
C GLY A 120 -6.43 -6.69 -6.16
N GLY A 121 -6.92 -5.45 -6.12
CA GLY A 121 -8.31 -5.17 -5.81
C GLY A 121 -9.31 -5.75 -6.81
N SER A 122 -9.03 -5.66 -8.11
CA SER A 122 -9.91 -6.22 -9.15
C SER A 122 -9.91 -7.75 -9.12
N LEU A 123 -8.76 -8.40 -8.88
CA LEU A 123 -8.66 -9.84 -8.65
C LEU A 123 -9.50 -10.28 -7.45
N GLY A 124 -9.37 -9.57 -6.32
CA GLY A 124 -10.16 -9.86 -5.12
C GLY A 124 -11.66 -9.73 -5.33
N LEU A 125 -12.11 -8.69 -6.04
CA LEU A 125 -13.52 -8.54 -6.41
C LEU A 125 -13.98 -9.64 -7.36
N GLY A 126 -13.13 -10.03 -8.32
CA GLY A 126 -13.40 -11.14 -9.24
C GLY A 126 -13.61 -12.46 -8.50
N VAL A 127 -12.69 -12.83 -7.61
CA VAL A 127 -12.79 -14.05 -6.79
C VAL A 127 -14.04 -14.03 -5.91
N LYS A 128 -14.33 -12.89 -5.27
CA LYS A 128 -15.54 -12.74 -4.46
C LYS A 128 -16.80 -13.02 -5.28
N ARG A 129 -16.90 -12.42 -6.47
CA ARG A 129 -18.04 -12.61 -7.38
C ARG A 129 -18.21 -14.07 -7.77
N LEU A 130 -17.12 -14.73 -8.18
CA LEU A 130 -17.14 -16.15 -8.56
C LEU A 130 -17.55 -17.07 -7.40
N SER A 131 -17.14 -16.75 -6.17
CA SER A 131 -17.49 -17.54 -4.98
C SER A 131 -18.93 -17.32 -4.48
N THR A 132 -19.58 -16.23 -4.91
CA THR A 132 -20.96 -15.89 -4.53
C THR A 132 -21.99 -16.12 -5.63
N SER A 133 -21.53 -16.50 -6.83
CA SER A 133 -22.36 -16.98 -7.94
C SER A 133 -22.64 -18.46 -7.81
#